data_AF-A0A932D3P2-F1
#
_entry.id   AF-A0A932D3P2-F1
#
_cell.length_a   1.000
_cell.length_b   1.000
_cell.length_c   1.000
_cell.angle_alpha   90.00
_cell.angle_beta   90.00
_cell.angle_gamma   90.00
#
_symmetry.space_group_name_H-M   'P 1'
#
loop_
_entity.id
_entity.type
_entity.pdbx_description
1 polymer ?
#
loop_
_entity_poly.entity_id
_entity_poly.type
_entity_poly.pdbx_seq_one_letter_code
_entity_poly.pdbx_strand_id
1 'polypeptide(L)'
;MRAIVLACLLSLLAGCAEQGEERRIDEHLMAALGQARALHHLADVHLAEGDTARAEDAVERILEVDFPAGAPERDDVVVDAYGRLAKIRLGQDRLDEAAATLQKGYGLGRRDTFYTASLHLIEGEIHEARSKKAREAGDEPVTRAEARRAIEAYEESIAINERVMERIAREEKEDDR
;
A
#
# COMPACT_ATOMS: atom_id res chain seq x y z
N MET A 1 -55.20 -43.32 39.11
CA MET A 1 -54.97 -43.35 37.65
C MET A 1 -53.98 -42.25 37.30
N ARG A 2 -52.97 -42.60 36.49
CA ARG A 2 -51.85 -41.74 36.07
C ARG A 2 -52.33 -40.66 35.10
N ALA A 3 -51.78 -39.46 35.19
CA ALA A 3 -51.55 -38.58 34.04
C ALA A 3 -50.41 -37.59 34.38
N ILE A 4 -49.22 -37.93 33.90
CA ILE A 4 -48.10 -37.02 33.69
C ILE A 4 -48.37 -36.36 32.34
N VAL A 5 -48.44 -35.04 32.25
CA VAL A 5 -48.10 -34.31 31.02
C VAL A 5 -47.36 -33.02 31.39
N LEU A 6 -46.09 -33.05 31.03
CA LEU A 6 -45.10 -32.00 30.93
C LEU A 6 -45.59 -30.91 29.96
N ALA A 7 -45.66 -29.65 30.40
CA ALA A 7 -45.82 -28.50 29.49
C ALA A 7 -44.55 -27.65 29.57
N CYS A 8 -43.75 -27.78 28.52
CA CYS A 8 -42.48 -27.13 28.30
C CYS A 8 -42.57 -25.60 28.27
N LEU A 9 -41.45 -25.00 28.69
CA LEU A 9 -41.04 -23.62 28.48
C LEU A 9 -41.36 -23.11 27.07
N LEU A 10 -42.14 -22.02 26.99
CA LEU A 10 -42.24 -21.14 25.84
C LEU A 10 -41.39 -19.90 26.11
N SER A 11 -40.09 -20.04 25.87
CA SER A 11 -39.15 -18.94 25.66
C SER A 11 -38.73 -18.99 24.19
N LEU A 12 -38.53 -17.82 23.57
CA LEU A 12 -38.02 -17.58 22.20
C LEU A 12 -39.11 -17.31 21.15
N LEU A 13 -39.44 -16.01 20.99
CA LEU A 13 -39.46 -15.34 19.69
C LEU A 13 -39.10 -13.85 19.91
N ALA A 14 -37.86 -13.59 20.33
CA ALA A 14 -37.22 -12.33 19.98
C ALA A 14 -36.78 -12.50 18.53
N GLY A 15 -37.70 -12.19 17.62
CA GLY A 15 -37.46 -12.20 16.18
C GLY A 15 -36.26 -11.31 15.87
N CYS A 16 -35.31 -11.92 15.18
CA CYS A 16 -34.05 -11.38 14.76
C CYS A 16 -34.21 -9.97 14.18
N ALA A 17 -33.51 -9.01 14.77
CA ALA A 17 -33.00 -7.90 14.00
C ALA A 17 -31.96 -8.49 13.03
N GLU A 18 -32.41 -9.00 11.88
CA GLU A 18 -31.55 -9.03 10.71
C GLU A 18 -31.38 -7.59 10.27
N GLN A 19 -30.39 -6.94 10.87
CA GLN A 19 -29.73 -5.80 10.27
C GLN A 19 -29.17 -6.32 8.95
N GLY A 20 -29.96 -6.19 7.89
CA GLY A 20 -29.43 -5.96 6.57
C GLY A 20 -28.63 -4.67 6.64
N GLU A 21 -27.39 -4.77 7.12
CA GLU A 21 -26.37 -3.75 6.94
C GLU A 21 -25.97 -3.84 5.46
N GLU A 22 -26.87 -3.34 4.62
CA GLU A 22 -26.56 -2.88 3.29
C GLU A 22 -25.33 -1.99 3.46
N ARG A 23 -24.19 -2.47 2.96
CA ARG A 23 -22.85 -1.92 3.15
C ARG A 23 -22.88 -0.49 2.64
N ARG A 24 -23.29 0.46 3.48
CA ARG A 24 -23.27 1.89 3.17
C ARG A 24 -21.82 2.17 2.86
N ILE A 25 -21.58 2.53 1.60
CA ILE A 25 -20.30 3.05 1.20
C ILE A 25 -20.07 4.27 2.10
N ASP A 26 -19.07 4.18 2.97
CA ASP A 26 -18.76 5.26 3.90
C ASP A 26 -18.39 6.50 3.08
N GLU A 27 -19.28 7.49 3.06
CA GLU A 27 -19.08 8.73 2.30
C GLU A 27 -17.79 9.45 2.72
N HIS A 28 -17.39 9.32 3.98
CA HIS A 28 -16.13 9.88 4.47
C HIS A 28 -14.93 9.17 3.84
N LEU A 29 -14.94 7.83 3.83
CA LEU A 29 -13.89 7.05 3.17
C LEU A 29 -13.81 7.38 1.68
N MET A 30 -14.94 7.46 0.99
CA MET A 30 -14.96 7.79 -0.45
C MET A 30 -14.45 9.19 -0.72
N ALA A 31 -14.79 10.17 0.11
CA ALA A 31 -14.28 11.53 -0.01
C ALA A 31 -12.75 11.56 0.19
N ALA A 32 -12.23 10.85 1.20
CA ALA A 32 -10.80 10.75 1.48
C ALA A 32 -10.04 10.10 0.31
N LEU A 33 -10.54 8.97 -0.21
CA LEU A 33 -9.98 8.29 -1.38
C LEU A 33 -10.01 9.18 -2.63
N GLY A 34 -11.11 9.90 -2.84
CA GLY A 34 -11.25 10.86 -3.94
C GLY A 34 -10.23 12.00 -3.85
N GLN A 35 -10.00 12.54 -2.65
CA GLN A 35 -9.01 13.57 -2.40
C GLN A 35 -7.58 13.06 -2.66
N ALA A 36 -7.23 11.89 -2.11
CA ALA A 36 -5.91 11.27 -2.34
C ALA A 36 -5.66 11.04 -3.84
N ARG A 37 -6.65 10.53 -4.57
CA ARG A 37 -6.57 10.34 -6.02
C ARG A 37 -6.35 11.66 -6.78
N ALA A 38 -7.07 12.71 -6.41
CA ALA A 38 -6.92 14.02 -7.03
C ALA A 38 -5.50 14.59 -6.80
N LEU A 39 -4.94 14.41 -5.60
CA LEU A 39 -3.58 14.80 -5.26
C LEU A 39 -2.52 14.01 -6.06
N HIS A 40 -2.72 12.70 -6.27
CA HIS A 40 -1.84 11.92 -7.16
C HIS A 40 -1.83 12.50 -8.58
N HIS A 41 -3.00 12.76 -9.15
CA HIS A 41 -3.08 13.33 -10.49
C HIS A 41 -2.50 14.74 -10.57
N LEU A 42 -2.65 15.55 -9.51
CA LEU A 42 -1.99 16.85 -9.42
C LEU A 42 -0.47 16.73 -9.44
N ALA A 43 0.09 15.76 -8.71
CA ALA A 43 1.52 15.47 -8.74
C ALA A 43 1.98 15.07 -10.15
N ASP A 44 1.23 14.18 -10.83
CA ASP A 44 1.55 13.76 -12.20
C ASP A 44 1.56 14.95 -13.18
N VAL A 45 0.60 15.88 -13.05
CA VAL A 45 0.57 17.12 -13.85
C VAL A 45 1.79 17.99 -13.56
N HIS A 46 2.17 18.18 -12.29
CA HIS A 46 3.36 18.94 -11.93
C HIS A 46 4.65 18.30 -12.46
N LEU A 47 4.76 16.97 -12.43
CA LEU A 47 5.89 16.24 -13.02
C LEU A 47 5.97 16.43 -14.53
N ALA A 48 4.84 16.39 -15.23
CA ALA A 48 4.79 16.61 -16.68
C ALA A 48 5.28 18.02 -17.07
N GLU A 49 5.04 19.01 -16.22
CA GLU A 49 5.54 20.38 -16.38
C GLU A 49 6.98 20.60 -15.86
N GLY A 50 7.61 19.56 -15.29
CA GLY A 50 8.95 19.62 -14.70
C GLY A 50 9.02 20.27 -13.32
N ASP A 51 7.88 20.63 -12.71
CA ASP A 51 7.80 21.21 -11.36
C ASP A 51 7.83 20.11 -10.29
N THR A 52 9.01 19.51 -10.11
CA THR A 52 9.21 18.42 -9.15
C THR A 52 8.95 18.83 -7.70
N ALA A 53 9.11 20.11 -7.35
CA ALA A 53 8.84 20.61 -6.00
C ALA A 53 7.35 20.62 -5.69
N ARG A 54 6.51 21.11 -6.62
CA ARG A 54 5.05 21.05 -6.44
C ARG A 54 4.51 19.64 -6.56
N ALA A 55 5.15 18.77 -7.35
CA ALA A 55 4.79 17.37 -7.38
C ALA A 55 5.02 16.71 -6.01
N GLU A 56 6.17 16.96 -5.38
CA GLU A 56 6.47 16.45 -4.02
C GLU A 56 5.45 16.97 -3.00
N ASP A 57 5.17 18.29 -2.98
CA ASP A 57 4.15 18.90 -2.11
C ASP A 57 2.76 18.25 -2.27
N ALA A 58 2.35 18.01 -3.51
CA ALA A 58 1.06 17.36 -3.79
C ALA A 58 0.99 15.94 -3.20
N VAL A 59 2.08 15.16 -3.26
CA VAL A 59 2.12 13.81 -2.67
C VAL A 59 2.24 13.87 -1.15
N GLU A 60 2.98 14.83 -0.57
CA GLU A 60 3.06 15.00 0.88
C GLU A 60 1.69 15.29 1.49
N ARG A 61 0.85 16.09 0.81
CA ARG A 61 -0.54 16.34 1.22
C ARG A 61 -1.43 15.10 1.24
N ILE A 62 -1.05 14.00 0.57
CA ILE A 62 -1.77 12.72 0.66
C ILE A 62 -1.60 12.11 2.06
N LEU A 63 -0.43 12.28 2.67
CA LEU A 63 -0.13 11.79 4.02
C LEU A 63 -0.94 12.53 5.10
N GLU A 64 -1.52 13.68 4.75
CA GLU A 64 -2.32 14.55 5.61
C GLU A 64 -3.83 14.36 5.43
N VAL A 65 -4.26 13.53 4.47
CA VAL A 65 -5.68 13.26 4.23
C VAL A 65 -6.29 12.60 5.47
N ASP A 66 -7.42 13.12 5.91
CA ASP A 66 -8.18 12.55 7.01
C ASP A 66 -8.97 11.33 6.50
N PHE A 67 -8.63 10.16 7.05
CA PHE A 67 -9.31 8.90 6.75
C PHE A 67 -10.10 8.45 7.98
N PRO A 68 -11.28 7.81 7.79
CA PRO A 68 -11.98 7.22 8.92
C PRO A 68 -11.09 6.19 9.63
N ALA A 69 -11.16 6.19 10.97
CA ALA A 69 -10.33 5.34 11.80
C ALA A 69 -10.57 3.84 11.50
N GLY A 70 -9.49 3.09 11.34
CA GLY A 70 -9.54 1.65 11.07
C GLY A 70 -9.85 1.27 9.62
N ALA A 71 -9.96 2.23 8.69
CA ALA A 71 -10.10 1.93 7.27
C ALA A 71 -8.81 1.29 6.73
N PRO A 72 -8.83 0.01 6.31
CA PRO A 72 -7.64 -0.66 5.80
C PRO A 72 -7.10 -0.03 4.51
N GLU A 73 -7.95 0.63 3.73
CA GLU A 73 -7.58 1.34 2.50
C GLU A 73 -6.65 2.54 2.78
N ARG A 74 -6.70 3.11 3.99
CA ARG A 74 -5.78 4.18 4.41
C ARG A 74 -4.34 3.72 4.31
N ASP A 75 -4.04 2.53 4.79
CA ASP A 75 -2.66 2.03 4.86
C ASP A 75 -2.09 1.87 3.45
N ASP A 76 -2.89 1.35 2.52
CA ASP A 76 -2.54 1.19 1.11
C ASP A 76 -2.25 2.55 0.43
N VAL A 77 -3.10 3.55 0.66
CA VAL A 77 -2.89 4.91 0.13
C VAL A 77 -1.62 5.55 0.69
N VAL A 78 -1.36 5.39 1.99
CA VAL A 78 -0.18 5.99 2.63
C VAL A 78 1.10 5.29 2.17
N VAL A 79 1.08 3.96 2.00
CA VAL A 79 2.21 3.21 1.43
C VAL A 79 2.50 3.65 -0.01
N ASP A 80 1.47 3.80 -0.85
CA ASP A 80 1.63 4.30 -2.22
C ASP A 80 2.22 5.71 -2.25
N ALA A 81 1.75 6.60 -1.38
CA ALA A 81 2.27 7.97 -1.27
C ALA A 81 3.76 7.99 -0.90
N TYR A 82 4.21 7.15 0.03
CA TYR A 82 5.64 7.02 0.33
C TYR A 82 6.45 6.49 -0.85
N GLY A 83 5.94 5.49 -1.58
CA GLY A 83 6.57 5.01 -2.81
C GLY A 83 6.74 6.11 -3.84
N ARG A 84 5.67 6.86 -4.12
CA ARG A 84 5.72 7.99 -5.06
C ARG A 84 6.67 9.10 -4.62
N LEU A 85 6.67 9.49 -3.34
CA LEU A 85 7.66 10.46 -2.83
C LEU A 85 9.09 9.97 -3.03
N ALA A 86 9.36 8.69 -2.75
CA ALA A 86 10.68 8.12 -2.96
C ALA A 86 11.07 8.15 -4.46
N LYS A 87 10.13 7.84 -5.36
CA LYS A 87 10.34 7.89 -6.81
C LYS A 87 10.63 9.31 -7.32
N ILE A 88 9.92 10.32 -6.81
CA ILE A 88 10.16 11.74 -7.14
C ILE A 88 11.56 12.15 -6.66
N ARG A 89 11.92 11.83 -5.42
CA ARG A 89 13.24 12.12 -4.83
C ARG A 89 14.37 11.42 -5.57
N LEU A 90 14.16 10.17 -5.98
CA LEU A 90 15.09 9.42 -6.85
C LEU A 90 15.30 10.14 -8.18
N GLY A 91 14.22 10.62 -8.82
CA GLY A 91 14.30 11.39 -10.07
C GLY A 91 15.07 12.71 -9.95
N GLN A 92 15.15 13.26 -8.74
CA GLN A 92 15.96 14.44 -8.39
C GLN A 92 17.38 14.09 -7.91
N ASP A 93 17.79 12.83 -8.03
CA ASP A 93 19.10 12.32 -7.58
C ASP A 93 19.34 12.41 -6.05
N ARG A 94 18.26 12.60 -5.27
CA ARG A 94 18.25 12.66 -3.80
C ARG A 94 18.15 11.26 -3.19
N LEU A 95 19.15 10.42 -3.48
CA LEU A 95 19.11 8.97 -3.20
C LEU A 95 18.91 8.62 -1.72
N ASP A 96 19.55 9.36 -0.80
CA ASP A 96 19.44 9.09 0.63
C ASP A 96 18.07 9.50 1.19
N GLU A 97 17.50 10.59 0.68
CA GLU A 97 16.15 11.02 1.04
C GLU A 97 15.10 10.06 0.48
N ALA A 98 15.28 9.58 -0.76
CA ALA A 98 14.44 8.54 -1.34
C ALA A 98 14.45 7.27 -0.48
N ALA A 99 15.64 6.79 -0.08
CA ALA A 99 15.77 5.61 0.78
C ALA A 99 15.10 5.82 2.15
N ALA A 100 15.33 6.96 2.80
CA ALA A 100 14.69 7.30 4.07
C ALA A 100 13.16 7.38 3.96
N THR A 101 12.65 7.77 2.79
CA THR A 101 11.21 7.83 2.51
C THR A 101 10.60 6.42 2.44
N LEU A 102 11.27 5.49 1.76
CA LEU A 102 10.81 4.09 1.71
C LEU A 102 10.74 3.45 3.09
N GLN A 103 11.69 3.74 3.97
CA GLN A 103 11.68 3.23 5.36
C GLN A 103 10.43 3.66 6.13
N LYS A 104 9.90 4.86 5.88
CA LYS A 104 8.63 5.31 6.46
C LYS A 104 7.45 4.49 5.93
N GLY A 105 7.44 4.17 4.63
CA GLY A 105 6.45 3.29 4.00
C GLY A 105 6.47 1.86 4.56
N TYR A 106 7.66 1.27 4.70
CA TYR A 106 7.82 -0.06 5.31
C TYR A 106 7.36 -0.13 6.77
N GLY A 107 7.45 0.97 7.51
CA GLY A 107 6.94 1.05 8.88
C GLY A 107 5.41 0.85 9.00
N LEU A 108 4.67 0.97 7.89
CA LEU A 108 3.21 0.86 7.83
C LEU A 108 2.75 -0.42 7.14
N GLY A 109 3.47 -0.86 6.11
CA GLY A 109 3.17 -2.07 5.35
C GLY A 109 3.44 -3.34 6.14
N ARG A 110 2.40 -3.98 6.68
CA ARG A 110 2.50 -5.28 7.37
C ARG A 110 2.00 -6.48 6.55
N ARG A 111 1.47 -6.23 5.35
CA ARG A 111 0.82 -7.21 4.50
C ARG A 111 1.44 -7.22 3.11
N ASP A 112 1.47 -8.39 2.48
CA ASP A 112 1.82 -8.51 1.06
C ASP A 112 0.70 -7.88 0.22
N THR A 113 1.04 -6.78 -0.44
CA THR A 113 0.15 -6.01 -1.31
C THR A 113 0.94 -5.58 -2.55
N PHE A 114 0.23 -5.15 -3.58
CA PHE A 114 0.85 -4.48 -4.73
C PHE A 114 1.69 -3.26 -4.28
N TYR A 115 1.22 -2.51 -3.27
CA TYR A 115 1.90 -1.32 -2.78
C TYR A 115 3.21 -1.63 -2.05
N THR A 116 3.25 -2.67 -1.22
CA THR A 116 4.51 -3.11 -0.57
C THR A 116 5.50 -3.67 -1.58
N ALA A 117 5.03 -4.40 -2.61
CA ALA A 117 5.88 -4.82 -3.72
C ALA A 117 6.47 -3.61 -4.49
N SER A 118 5.69 -2.55 -4.67
CA SER A 118 6.14 -1.31 -5.31
C SER A 118 7.26 -0.60 -4.52
N LEU A 119 7.21 -0.61 -3.18
CA LEU A 119 8.30 -0.09 -2.37
C LEU A 119 9.63 -0.82 -2.65
N HIS A 120 9.60 -2.15 -2.74
CA HIS A 120 10.78 -2.96 -3.06
C HIS A 120 11.29 -2.74 -4.49
N LEU A 121 10.38 -2.51 -5.46
CA LEU A 121 10.76 -2.11 -6.80
C LEU A 121 11.59 -0.81 -6.77
N ILE A 122 11.09 0.21 -6.06
CA ILE A 122 11.75 1.52 -5.97
C ILE A 122 13.06 1.42 -5.18
N GLU A 123 13.12 0.57 -4.15
CA GLU A 123 14.36 0.27 -3.43
C GLU A 123 15.44 -0.29 -4.36
N GLY A 124 15.05 -1.21 -5.26
CA GLY A 124 15.94 -1.73 -6.29
C GLY A 124 16.50 -0.65 -7.21
N GLU A 125 15.64 0.27 -7.67
CA GLU A 125 16.04 1.39 -8.52
C GLU A 125 17.00 2.37 -7.80
N ILE A 126 16.79 2.61 -6.50
CA ILE A 126 17.72 3.43 -5.68
C ILE A 126 19.09 2.76 -5.62
N HIS A 127 19.14 1.44 -5.38
CA HIS A 127 20.39 0.69 -5.34
C HIS A 127 21.08 0.62 -6.70
N GLU A 128 20.33 0.53 -7.81
CA GLU A 128 20.89 0.68 -9.15
C GLU A 128 21.55 2.06 -9.35
N ALA A 129 20.86 3.14 -8.96
CA ALA A 129 21.40 4.49 -9.06
C ALA A 129 22.68 4.66 -8.23
N ARG A 130 22.71 4.10 -7.01
CA ARG A 130 23.92 4.10 -6.15
C ARG A 130 25.06 3.27 -6.77
N SER A 131 24.76 2.11 -7.33
CA SER A 131 25.75 1.27 -8.03
C SER A 131 26.36 2.01 -9.22
N LYS A 132 25.53 2.70 -10.01
CA LYS A 132 25.99 3.52 -11.13
C LYS A 132 26.93 4.64 -10.67
N LYS A 133 26.56 5.40 -9.64
CA LYS A 133 27.42 6.45 -9.07
C LYS A 133 28.75 5.92 -8.55
N ALA A 134 28.72 4.78 -7.84
CA ALA A 134 29.93 4.13 -7.34
C ALA A 134 30.85 3.69 -8.49
N ARG A 135 30.28 3.19 -9.59
CA ARG A 135 31.03 2.82 -10.79
C ARG A 135 31.71 4.02 -11.44
N GLU A 136 30.99 5.13 -11.56
CA GLU A 136 31.54 6.40 -12.08
C GLU A 136 32.67 6.94 -11.20
N ALA A 137 32.60 6.70 -9.88
CA ALA A 137 33.66 7.03 -8.93
C ALA A 137 34.82 6.02 -8.89
N GLY A 138 34.72 4.90 -9.61
CA GLY A 138 35.72 3.82 -9.58
C GLY A 138 35.71 2.97 -8.29
N ASP A 139 34.68 3.09 -7.45
CA ASP A 139 34.51 2.27 -6.25
C ASP A 139 33.83 0.94 -6.59
N GLU A 140 34.64 0.01 -7.07
CA GLU A 140 34.21 -1.31 -7.49
C GLU A 140 33.59 -2.16 -6.34
N PRO A 141 34.12 -2.16 -5.08
CA PRO A 141 33.46 -2.79 -3.94
C PRO A 141 32.03 -2.29 -3.71
N VAL A 142 31.81 -0.97 -3.69
CA VAL A 142 30.48 -0.38 -3.49
C VAL A 142 29.58 -0.67 -4.69
N THR A 143 30.10 -0.56 -5.91
CA THR A 143 29.36 -0.90 -7.15
C THR A 143 28.72 -2.27 -7.06
N ARG A 144 29.50 -3.29 -6.69
CA ARG A 144 28.99 -4.67 -6.56
C ARG A 144 28.05 -4.85 -5.37
N ALA A 145 28.30 -4.17 -4.26
CA ALA A 145 27.43 -4.26 -3.09
C ALA A 145 26.03 -3.70 -3.38
N GLU A 146 25.97 -2.52 -4.00
CA GLU A 146 24.71 -1.89 -4.40
C GLU A 146 24.00 -2.69 -5.50
N ALA A 147 24.73 -3.24 -6.48
CA ALA A 147 24.13 -4.10 -7.51
C ALA A 147 23.46 -5.35 -6.92
N ARG A 148 24.07 -5.97 -5.89
CA ARG A 148 23.44 -7.11 -5.19
C ARG A 148 22.18 -6.70 -4.46
N ARG A 149 22.20 -5.58 -3.75
CA ARG A 149 21.01 -5.05 -3.04
C ARG A 149 19.87 -4.72 -4.00
N ALA A 150 20.19 -4.22 -5.20
CA ALA A 150 19.18 -3.98 -6.23
C ALA A 150 18.48 -5.28 -6.65
N ILE A 151 19.27 -6.34 -6.90
CA ILE A 151 18.75 -7.67 -7.24
C ILE A 151 17.87 -8.21 -6.11
N GLU A 152 18.36 -8.18 -4.87
CA GLU A 152 17.61 -8.65 -3.69
C GLU A 152 16.26 -7.92 -3.56
N ALA A 153 16.24 -6.60 -3.77
CA ALA A 153 15.01 -5.81 -3.71
C ALA A 153 14.03 -6.15 -4.84
N TYR A 154 14.51 -6.33 -6.07
CA TYR A 154 13.63 -6.75 -7.17
C TYR A 154 13.10 -8.17 -6.99
N GLU A 155 13.93 -9.10 -6.49
CA GLU A 155 13.49 -10.47 -6.17
C GLU A 155 12.38 -10.45 -5.12
N GLU A 156 12.49 -9.62 -4.07
CA GLU A 156 11.42 -9.50 -3.08
C GLU A 156 10.15 -8.86 -3.68
N SER A 157 10.28 -7.84 -4.53
CA SER A 157 9.14 -7.24 -5.24
C SER A 157 8.39 -8.29 -6.10
N ILE A 158 9.13 -9.13 -6.81
CA ILE A 158 8.57 -10.23 -7.61
C ILE A 158 7.88 -11.25 -6.68
N ALA A 159 8.56 -11.69 -5.63
CA ALA A 159 8.04 -12.69 -4.70
C ALA A 159 6.75 -12.23 -4.01
N ILE A 160 6.65 -10.95 -3.61
CA ILE A 160 5.41 -10.38 -3.05
C ILE A 160 4.29 -10.42 -4.08
N ASN A 161 4.54 -9.96 -5.31
CA ASN A 161 3.52 -9.96 -6.37
C ASN A 161 3.04 -11.38 -6.71
N GLU A 162 3.94 -12.36 -6.74
CA GLU A 162 3.60 -13.77 -6.93
C GLU A 162 2.68 -14.27 -5.81
N ARG A 163 3.01 -14.01 -4.54
CA ARG A 163 2.16 -14.37 -3.40
C ARG A 163 0.79 -13.69 -3.44
N VAL A 164 0.72 -12.43 -3.88
CA VAL A 164 -0.54 -11.69 -4.06
C VAL A 164 -1.40 -12.33 -5.14
N MET A 165 -0.82 -12.62 -6.32
CA MET A 165 -1.54 -13.27 -7.42
C MET A 165 -2.06 -14.66 -7.03
N GLU A 166 -1.23 -15.45 -6.36
CA GLU A 166 -1.64 -16.76 -5.86
C GLU A 166 -2.80 -16.68 -4.86
N ARG A 167 -2.78 -15.69 -3.97
CA ARG A 167 -3.85 -15.48 -2.99
C ARG A 167 -5.16 -15.14 -3.69
N ILE A 168 -5.15 -14.19 -4.63
CA ILE A 168 -6.34 -13.81 -5.42
C ILE A 168 -6.89 -15.04 -6.16
N ALA A 169 -6.03 -15.80 -6.84
CA ALA A 169 -6.46 -16.99 -7.58
C ALA A 169 -7.01 -18.13 -6.69
N ARG A 170 -6.66 -18.15 -5.40
CA ARG A 170 -7.26 -19.07 -4.42
C ARG A 170 -8.64 -18.58 -3.98
N GLU A 171 -8.76 -17.30 -3.66
CA GLU A 171 -10.03 -16.64 -3.27
C GLU A 171 -11.09 -16.80 -4.38
N GLU A 172 -10.73 -16.55 -5.65
CA GLU A 172 -11.64 -16.74 -6.80
C GLU A 172 -12.16 -18.18 -6.94
N LYS A 173 -11.32 -19.19 -6.65
CA LYS A 173 -11.72 -20.61 -6.72
C LYS A 173 -12.58 -21.07 -5.56
N GLU A 174 -12.59 -20.33 -4.46
CA GLU A 174 -13.42 -20.61 -3.29
C GLU A 174 -14.81 -20.00 -3.48
N ASP A 175 -14.90 -18.81 -4.07
CA ASP A 175 -16.18 -18.15 -4.39
C ASP A 175 -16.99 -18.89 -5.47
N ASP A 176 -16.33 -19.66 -6.34
CA ASP A 176 -16.96 -20.46 -7.40
C ASP A 176 -17.50 -21.85 -6.95
N ARG A 177 -17.35 -22.22 -5.66
CA ARG A 177 -17.77 -23.54 -5.12
C ARG A 177 -19.04 -23.49 -4.27
#